data_AF-A0AAU1KQM1-F1
#
_entry.id   AF-A0AAU1KQM1-F1
#
_cell.length_a   1.000
_cell.length_b   1.000
_cell.length_c   1.000
_cell.angle_alpha   90.00
_cell.angle_beta   90.00
_cell.angle_gamma   90.00
#
_symmetry.space_group_name_H-M   'P 1'
#
loop_
_entity.id
_entity.type
_entity.pdbx_description
1 polymer ?
#
loop_
_entity_poly.entity_id
_entity_poly.type
_entity_poly.pdbx_seq_one_letter_code
_entity_poly.pdbx_strand_id
1 'polypeptide(L)'
;MSGIVVHLPPGSGGPADGEAGGGGVTLRLGPGEAARFGRGSSRTPVELPLADESVSRLAGEIRVCEDHWQLTNHSAAQSYLVENPEGAGEYLRVPPRRAGAPIPFEFSRVVLPTRRGTTLSFQVYAPDHVYLDPPGAGGPGAGRTVTAYSLDETATYFLVLVALCEPWLRDESPLSVPTTPQVVERLRTHPGCGRLTARAVSSHIDYLAGEKLRIEAPGAPGAGRGDRRNGKRDAVVGLALKFGVVREEHLALLPPRTGSGARGR
;
A
#
# COMPACT_ATOMS: atom_id res chain seq x y z
N MET A 1 -3.31 3.79 -23.78
CA MET A 1 -4.62 4.44 -23.88
C MET A 1 -4.72 5.36 -22.67
N SER A 2 -4.93 6.66 -22.84
CA SER A 2 -5.16 7.56 -21.69
C SER A 2 -6.66 7.55 -21.41
N GLY A 3 -7.06 7.13 -20.21
CA GLY A 3 -8.46 6.93 -19.82
C GLY A 3 -8.59 5.90 -18.71
N ILE A 4 -9.67 5.95 -17.94
CA ILE A 4 -9.94 5.03 -16.83
C ILE A 4 -11.19 4.20 -17.10
N VAL A 5 -11.27 3.04 -16.44
CA VAL A 5 -12.48 2.23 -16.36
C VAL A 5 -12.97 2.23 -14.92
N VAL A 6 -14.22 2.61 -14.70
CA VAL A 6 -14.87 2.55 -13.39
C VAL A 6 -15.84 1.38 -13.38
N HIS A 7 -15.73 0.52 -12.38
CA HIS A 7 -16.60 -0.65 -12.21
C HIS A 7 -17.29 -0.61 -10.85
N LEU A 8 -18.62 -0.59 -10.88
CA LEU A 8 -19.48 -0.72 -9.71
C LEU A 8 -20.07 -2.14 -9.69
N PRO A 9 -19.73 -2.98 -8.71
CA PRO A 9 -20.23 -4.35 -8.65
C PRO A 9 -21.75 -4.39 -8.37
N PRO A 10 -22.46 -5.40 -8.92
CA PRO A 10 -23.88 -5.60 -8.71
C PRO A 10 -24.22 -5.76 -7.22
N GLY A 11 -25.38 -5.22 -6.80
CA GLY A 11 -25.81 -5.19 -5.40
C GLY A 11 -25.38 -3.95 -4.61
N SER A 12 -24.53 -3.08 -5.19
CA SER A 12 -24.23 -1.75 -4.63
C SER A 12 -25.29 -0.69 -4.98
N GLY A 13 -26.13 -0.99 -5.98
CA GLY A 13 -27.35 -0.28 -6.31
C GLY A 13 -28.56 -0.96 -5.66
N GLY A 14 -29.12 -0.33 -4.64
CA GLY A 14 -30.44 -0.67 -4.10
C GLY A 14 -31.58 -0.38 -5.09
N PRO A 15 -32.78 -0.91 -4.83
CA PRO A 15 -33.87 -0.92 -5.80
C PRO A 15 -34.38 0.51 -6.03
N ALA A 16 -34.28 0.99 -7.26
CA ALA A 16 -35.25 1.95 -7.78
C ALA A 16 -36.52 1.14 -8.05
N ASP A 17 -37.64 1.60 -7.49
CA ASP A 17 -39.00 1.06 -7.64
C ASP A 17 -39.18 0.05 -8.80
N GLY A 18 -39.27 -1.24 -8.45
CA GLY A 18 -40.04 -2.20 -9.25
C GLY A 18 -39.35 -3.07 -10.29
N GLU A 19 -38.02 -3.17 -10.37
CA GLU A 19 -37.38 -4.25 -11.16
C GLU A 19 -36.21 -4.92 -10.42
N ALA A 20 -36.31 -6.24 -10.24
CA ALA A 20 -35.27 -7.09 -9.69
C ALA A 20 -34.14 -7.28 -10.72
N GLY A 21 -33.03 -6.57 -10.55
CA GLY A 21 -31.82 -6.80 -11.34
C GLY A 21 -30.93 -5.58 -11.52
N GLY A 22 -30.42 -5.00 -10.42
CA GLY A 22 -29.40 -3.94 -10.51
C GLY A 22 -28.07 -4.50 -11.02
N GLY A 23 -27.92 -4.60 -12.34
CA GLY A 23 -26.68 -5.02 -13.00
C GLY A 23 -25.51 -4.11 -12.61
N GLY A 24 -24.30 -4.67 -12.58
CA GLY A 24 -23.08 -3.88 -12.36
C GLY A 24 -22.95 -2.77 -13.39
N VAL A 25 -22.42 -1.61 -12.98
CA VAL A 25 -22.21 -0.47 -13.88
C VAL A 25 -20.73 -0.42 -14.26
N THR A 26 -20.45 -0.35 -15.56
CA THR A 26 -19.09 -0.11 -16.07
C THR A 26 -19.08 1.17 -16.89
N LEU A 27 -18.24 2.13 -16.51
CA LEU A 27 -18.02 3.37 -17.25
C LEU A 27 -16.60 3.41 -17.78
N ARG A 28 -16.44 3.91 -19.01
CA ARG A 28 -15.13 4.24 -19.60
C ARG A 28 -15.07 5.75 -19.71
N LEU A 29 -14.02 6.35 -19.17
CA LEU A 29 -13.81 7.79 -19.17
C LEU A 29 -12.46 8.12 -19.82
N GLY A 30 -12.47 8.97 -20.83
CA GLY A 30 -11.27 9.54 -21.45
C GLY A 30 -10.79 10.83 -20.77
N PRO A 31 -9.64 11.38 -21.19
CA PRO A 31 -9.07 12.60 -20.61
C PRO A 31 -10.04 13.78 -20.70
N GLY A 32 -10.17 14.53 -19.61
CA GLY A 32 -11.11 15.64 -19.48
C GLY A 32 -12.55 15.23 -19.16
N GLU A 33 -12.89 13.94 -19.28
CA GLU A 33 -14.22 13.46 -18.89
C GLU A 33 -14.33 13.30 -17.37
N ALA A 34 -15.57 13.40 -16.89
CA ALA A 34 -15.89 13.26 -15.48
C ALA A 34 -17.18 12.45 -15.29
N ALA A 35 -17.27 11.76 -14.16
CA ALA A 35 -18.45 11.04 -13.72
C ALA A 35 -18.76 11.39 -12.27
N ARG A 36 -20.01 11.76 -11.99
CA ARG A 36 -20.52 12.00 -10.65
C ARG A 36 -21.05 10.69 -10.08
N PHE A 37 -20.89 10.55 -8.77
CA PHE A 37 -21.42 9.42 -8.03
C PHE A 37 -22.24 9.88 -6.82
N GLY A 38 -23.19 9.05 -6.43
CA GLY A 38 -24.08 9.30 -5.30
C GLY A 38 -25.42 8.63 -5.51
N ARG A 39 -26.40 8.91 -4.65
CA ARG A 39 -27.75 8.36 -4.81
C ARG A 39 -28.47 8.86 -6.05
N GLY A 40 -28.09 10.03 -6.54
CA GLY A 40 -28.79 10.71 -7.62
C GLY A 40 -30.20 11.18 -7.26
N SER A 41 -30.80 11.92 -8.19
CA SER A 41 -32.23 12.21 -8.30
C SER A 41 -32.51 12.84 -9.67
N SER A 42 -33.78 13.03 -10.03
CA SER A 42 -34.13 13.79 -11.24
C SER A 42 -33.54 15.20 -11.27
N ARG A 43 -33.37 15.84 -10.10
CA ARG A 43 -32.74 17.17 -9.97
C ARG A 43 -31.21 17.13 -9.88
N THR A 44 -30.64 15.94 -9.69
CA THR A 44 -29.19 15.75 -9.49
C THR A 44 -28.81 14.40 -10.09
N PRO A 45 -28.80 14.28 -11.43
CA PRO A 45 -28.42 13.04 -12.08
C PRO A 45 -26.95 12.73 -11.78
N VAL A 46 -26.65 11.43 -11.71
CA VAL A 46 -25.30 10.92 -11.49
C VAL A 46 -25.08 9.73 -12.41
N GLU A 47 -23.88 9.60 -12.93
CA GLU A 47 -23.49 8.54 -13.87
C GLU A 47 -23.21 7.22 -13.12
N LEU A 48 -22.82 7.31 -11.85
CA LEU A 48 -22.57 6.18 -10.94
C LEU A 48 -23.57 6.19 -9.77
N PRO A 49 -24.74 5.53 -9.92
CA PRO A 49 -25.76 5.49 -8.88
C PRO A 49 -25.37 4.56 -7.73
N LEU A 50 -25.42 5.08 -6.51
CA LEU A 50 -25.11 4.39 -5.26
C LEU A 50 -26.34 4.49 -4.35
N ALA A 51 -27.14 3.43 -4.20
CA ALA A 51 -28.46 3.60 -3.61
C ALA A 51 -28.50 3.63 -2.07
N ASP A 52 -27.37 3.42 -1.39
CA ASP A 52 -27.31 3.43 0.06
C ASP A 52 -27.77 4.78 0.62
N GLU A 53 -28.71 4.75 1.58
CA GLU A 53 -29.34 5.95 2.14
C GLU A 53 -28.36 6.91 2.82
N SER A 54 -27.23 6.37 3.31
CA SER A 54 -26.17 7.15 3.95
C SER A 54 -25.29 7.92 2.96
N VAL A 55 -25.39 7.62 1.67
CA VAL A 55 -24.69 8.34 0.61
C VAL A 55 -25.48 9.58 0.22
N SER A 56 -24.81 10.70 -0.06
CA SER A 56 -25.48 11.93 -0.52
C SER A 56 -26.00 11.77 -1.96
N ARG A 57 -27.00 12.57 -2.35
CA ARG A 57 -27.49 12.58 -3.75
C ARG A 57 -26.38 12.89 -4.74
N LEU A 58 -25.54 13.86 -4.39
CA LEU A 58 -24.25 14.12 -5.01
C LEU A 58 -23.16 13.86 -3.96
N ALA A 59 -22.52 12.70 -4.04
CA ALA A 59 -21.50 12.28 -3.09
C ALA A 59 -20.10 12.71 -3.53
N GLY A 60 -19.83 12.66 -4.83
CA GLY A 60 -18.55 13.11 -5.36
C GLY A 60 -18.50 13.10 -6.88
N GLU A 61 -17.31 13.40 -7.38
CA GLU A 61 -16.97 13.40 -8.82
C GLU A 61 -15.61 12.74 -9.02
N ILE A 62 -15.52 11.92 -10.06
CA ILE A 62 -14.29 11.38 -10.63
C ILE A 62 -13.99 12.20 -11.87
N ARG A 63 -12.75 12.65 -12.05
CA ARG A 63 -12.30 13.33 -13.26
C ARG A 63 -11.01 12.72 -13.78
N VAL A 64 -10.93 12.51 -15.08
CA VAL A 64 -9.72 12.02 -15.74
C VAL A 64 -8.89 13.20 -16.19
N CYS A 65 -7.63 13.26 -15.75
CA CYS A 65 -6.62 14.19 -16.23
C CYS A 65 -5.73 13.49 -17.28
N GLU A 66 -4.70 14.17 -17.78
CA GLU A 66 -3.85 13.60 -18.85
C GLU A 66 -3.07 12.37 -18.39
N ASP A 67 -2.53 12.42 -17.16
CA ASP A 67 -1.58 11.45 -16.59
C ASP A 67 -2.06 10.80 -15.27
N HIS A 68 -3.20 11.25 -14.73
CA HIS A 68 -3.79 10.72 -13.51
C HIS A 68 -5.30 10.91 -13.51
N TRP A 69 -5.97 10.44 -12.46
CA TRP A 69 -7.37 10.78 -12.22
C TRP A 69 -7.53 11.42 -10.84
N GLN A 70 -8.62 12.15 -10.66
CA GLN A 70 -8.89 12.93 -9.46
C GLN A 70 -10.22 12.52 -8.83
N LEU A 71 -10.26 12.56 -7.50
CA LEU A 71 -11.46 12.35 -6.70
C LEU A 71 -11.85 13.65 -5.99
N THR A 72 -13.07 14.11 -6.23
CA THR A 72 -13.70 15.19 -5.46
C THR A 72 -14.70 14.60 -4.48
N ASN A 73 -14.52 14.90 -3.20
CA ASN A 73 -15.45 14.55 -2.14
C ASN A 73 -16.42 15.72 -1.88
N HIS A 74 -17.69 15.55 -2.25
CA HIS A 74 -18.73 16.55 -2.00
C HIS A 74 -19.37 16.41 -0.61
N SER A 75 -19.12 15.33 0.13
CA SER A 75 -19.60 15.15 1.50
C SER A 75 -19.16 16.30 2.39
N ALA A 76 -20.08 16.75 3.26
CA ALA A 76 -19.80 17.76 4.27
C ALA A 76 -19.19 17.17 5.55
N ALA A 77 -19.34 15.85 5.78
CA ALA A 77 -19.04 15.24 7.07
C ALA A 77 -18.09 14.03 7.00
N GLN A 78 -18.08 13.30 5.90
CA GLN A 78 -17.40 12.00 5.81
C GLN A 78 -16.21 12.05 4.87
N SER A 79 -15.09 11.46 5.30
CA SER A 79 -13.96 11.20 4.41
C SER A 79 -14.24 9.97 3.55
N TYR A 80 -13.66 9.94 2.36
CA TYR A 80 -13.58 8.72 1.55
C TYR A 80 -12.19 8.12 1.65
N LEU A 81 -12.09 6.81 1.42
CA LEU A 81 -10.81 6.14 1.28
C LEU A 81 -10.65 5.72 -0.18
N VAL A 82 -9.43 5.82 -0.68
CA VAL A 82 -9.02 5.20 -1.92
C VAL A 82 -7.95 4.19 -1.55
N GLU A 83 -8.29 2.92 -1.58
CA GLU A 83 -7.37 1.83 -1.26
C GLU A 83 -6.65 1.41 -2.53
N ASN A 84 -5.38 1.05 -2.40
CA ASN A 84 -4.61 0.36 -3.43
C ASN A 84 -4.64 -1.15 -3.12
N PRO A 85 -5.46 -1.95 -3.82
CA PRO A 85 -5.54 -3.38 -3.54
C PRO A 85 -4.24 -4.15 -3.87
N GLU A 86 -3.31 -3.54 -4.61
CA GLU A 86 -2.01 -4.10 -4.95
C GLU A 86 -0.89 -3.63 -4.01
N GLY A 87 -1.13 -2.57 -3.22
CA GLY A 87 -0.08 -1.81 -2.53
C GLY A 87 0.06 -2.09 -1.04
N ALA A 88 0.16 -3.35 -0.60
CA ALA A 88 0.43 -3.69 0.80
C ALA A 88 -0.44 -2.93 1.86
N GLY A 89 -1.73 -2.71 1.57
CA GLY A 89 -2.66 -1.97 2.44
C GLY A 89 -2.56 -0.44 2.36
N GLU A 90 -1.87 0.10 1.37
CA GLU A 90 -1.82 1.53 1.08
C GLU A 90 -3.22 2.10 0.81
N TYR A 91 -3.47 3.30 1.37
CA TYR A 91 -4.69 4.04 1.09
C TYR A 91 -4.46 5.55 1.15
N LEU A 92 -5.28 6.28 0.41
CA LEU A 92 -5.39 7.73 0.48
C LEU A 92 -6.73 8.12 1.10
N ARG A 93 -6.69 8.90 2.18
CA ARG A 93 -7.91 9.49 2.76
C ARG A 93 -8.23 10.81 2.07
N VAL A 94 -9.41 10.91 1.46
CA VAL A 94 -9.93 12.14 0.85
C VAL A 94 -10.89 12.83 1.82
N PRO A 95 -10.48 13.94 2.48
CA PRO A 95 -11.30 14.61 3.48
C PRO A 95 -12.62 15.15 2.92
N PRO A 96 -13.62 15.42 3.77
CA PRO A 96 -14.84 16.11 3.36
C PRO A 96 -14.50 17.41 2.63
N ARG A 97 -15.27 17.73 1.59
CA ARG A 97 -15.12 18.97 0.79
C ARG A 97 -13.79 19.10 0.05
N ARG A 98 -12.93 18.07 0.03
CA ARG A 98 -11.70 18.09 -0.78
C ARG A 98 -12.06 17.97 -2.25
N ALA A 99 -11.70 18.99 -3.02
CA ALA A 99 -11.81 18.98 -4.48
C ALA A 99 -10.53 18.47 -5.13
N GLY A 100 -10.69 17.70 -6.22
CA GLY A 100 -9.61 17.32 -7.11
C GLY A 100 -8.43 16.62 -6.43
N ALA A 101 -8.66 15.69 -5.50
CA ALA A 101 -7.57 14.93 -4.90
C ALA A 101 -6.95 14.01 -5.97
N PRO A 102 -5.66 14.18 -6.32
CA PRO A 102 -5.03 13.33 -7.32
C PRO A 102 -4.84 11.92 -6.74
N ILE A 103 -5.17 10.90 -7.54
CA ILE A 103 -5.06 9.51 -7.14
C ILE A 103 -3.91 8.85 -7.90
N PRO A 104 -2.85 8.38 -7.19
CA PRO A 104 -1.64 7.86 -7.80
C PRO A 104 -1.64 6.32 -7.88
N PHE A 105 -2.79 5.69 -8.14
CA PHE A 105 -2.93 4.24 -8.15
C PHE A 105 -3.52 3.77 -9.49
N GLU A 106 -2.90 2.75 -10.07
CA GLU A 106 -3.32 2.09 -11.32
C GLU A 106 -4.59 1.27 -11.06
N PHE A 107 -4.63 0.52 -9.96
CA PHE A 107 -5.84 -0.13 -9.46
C PHE A 107 -6.27 0.48 -8.12
N SER A 108 -7.48 1.04 -8.10
CA SER A 108 -8.04 1.67 -6.91
C SER A 108 -9.37 1.09 -6.51
N ARG A 109 -9.64 1.05 -5.20
CA ARG A 109 -10.99 0.87 -4.65
C ARG A 109 -11.39 2.13 -3.90
N VAL A 110 -12.41 2.83 -4.38
CA VAL A 110 -12.99 3.97 -3.66
C VAL A 110 -14.01 3.44 -2.67
N VAL A 111 -13.83 3.76 -1.40
CA VAL A 111 -14.64 3.27 -0.28
C VAL A 111 -15.35 4.44 0.41
N LEU A 112 -16.66 4.32 0.51
CA LEU A 112 -17.53 5.25 1.21
C LEU A 112 -18.02 4.61 2.52
N PRO A 113 -18.02 5.36 3.63
CA PRO A 113 -18.58 4.85 4.87
C PRO A 113 -20.11 4.75 4.76
N THR A 114 -20.68 3.62 5.18
CA THR A 114 -22.13 3.44 5.29
C THR A 114 -22.54 3.18 6.75
N ARG A 115 -23.86 3.16 7.01
CA ARG A 115 -24.38 2.86 8.36
C ARG A 115 -24.10 1.39 8.72
N ARG A 116 -23.94 1.11 10.03
CA ARG A 116 -23.77 -0.25 10.61
C ARG A 116 -22.46 -0.98 10.27
N GLY A 117 -21.39 -0.25 9.97
CA GLY A 117 -20.05 -0.84 9.80
C GLY A 117 -19.87 -1.61 8.49
N THR A 118 -20.84 -1.54 7.58
CA THR A 118 -20.63 -1.90 6.18
C THR A 118 -19.91 -0.75 5.47
N THR A 119 -19.35 -1.05 4.30
CA THR A 119 -18.81 -0.06 3.39
C THR A 119 -19.38 -0.28 2.00
N LEU A 120 -19.53 0.81 1.25
CA LEU A 120 -19.87 0.76 -0.15
C LEU A 120 -18.61 1.11 -0.95
N SER A 121 -18.37 0.39 -2.05
CA SER A 121 -17.19 0.63 -2.86
C SER A 121 -17.42 0.42 -4.36
N PHE A 122 -16.59 1.09 -5.15
CA PHE A 122 -16.44 0.85 -6.58
C PHE A 122 -14.94 0.85 -6.94
N GLN A 123 -14.62 0.23 -8.06
CA GLN A 123 -13.27 0.03 -8.54
C GLN A 123 -12.95 1.02 -9.65
N VAL A 124 -11.72 1.50 -9.69
CA VAL A 124 -11.20 2.34 -10.77
C VAL A 124 -9.90 1.72 -11.27
N TYR A 125 -9.82 1.52 -12.59
CA TYR A 125 -8.66 1.01 -13.32
C TYR A 125 -8.12 2.15 -14.17
N ALA A 126 -6.95 2.66 -13.83
CA ALA A 126 -6.20 3.67 -14.56
C ALA A 126 -5.07 3.04 -15.37
N PRO A 127 -4.51 3.75 -16.37
CA PRO A 127 -3.37 3.26 -17.14
C PRO A 127 -2.12 3.12 -16.28
N ASP A 128 -1.21 2.23 -16.71
CA ASP A 128 0.08 2.03 -16.06
C ASP A 128 0.90 3.34 -15.96
N HIS A 129 1.60 3.51 -14.85
CA HIS A 129 2.55 4.59 -14.67
C HIS A 129 3.72 4.43 -15.64
N VAL A 130 4.08 5.53 -16.30
CA VAL A 130 5.27 5.58 -17.15
C VAL A 130 6.48 5.86 -16.26
N TYR A 131 7.33 4.84 -16.10
CA TYR A 131 8.60 4.99 -15.42
C TYR A 131 9.69 5.42 -16.41
N LEU A 132 10.60 6.27 -15.95
CA LEU A 132 11.78 6.63 -16.75
C LEU A 132 12.76 5.47 -16.74
N ASP A 133 13.33 5.18 -17.91
CA ASP A 133 14.48 4.27 -17.98
C ASP A 133 15.63 4.83 -17.14
N PRO A 134 16.41 3.95 -16.47
CA PRO A 134 17.59 4.40 -15.76
C PRO A 134 18.50 5.13 -16.75
N PRO A 135 19.03 6.32 -16.39
CA PRO A 135 19.95 7.00 -17.27
C PRO A 135 21.13 6.08 -17.58
N GLY A 136 21.49 5.97 -18.86
CA GLY A 136 22.68 5.23 -19.27
C GLY A 136 23.91 5.71 -18.50
N ALA A 137 24.86 4.80 -18.25
CA ALA A 137 26.06 5.09 -17.46
C ALA A 137 26.68 6.44 -17.89
N GLY A 138 26.68 7.41 -16.96
CA GLY A 138 27.05 8.78 -17.24
C GLY A 138 28.39 8.89 -17.97
N GLY A 139 28.46 9.79 -18.95
CA GLY A 139 29.66 10.03 -19.74
C GLY A 139 30.88 10.39 -18.87
N PRO A 140 32.10 10.16 -19.37
CA PRO A 140 33.33 10.48 -18.64
C PRO A 140 33.35 11.95 -18.23
N GLY A 141 33.30 12.21 -16.92
CA GLY A 141 33.33 13.56 -16.34
C GLY A 141 32.17 13.90 -15.39
N ALA A 142 31.10 13.09 -15.34
CA ALA A 142 30.06 13.25 -14.33
C ALA A 142 30.59 12.77 -12.95
N GLY A 143 30.44 13.60 -11.91
CA GLY A 143 30.73 13.19 -10.54
C GLY A 143 29.94 11.92 -10.18
N ARG A 144 30.57 10.95 -9.51
CA ARG A 144 29.91 9.68 -9.14
C ARG A 144 28.78 9.98 -8.14
N THR A 145 27.53 9.83 -8.57
CA THR A 145 26.38 9.75 -7.66
C THR A 145 26.58 8.55 -6.73
N VAL A 146 26.70 8.82 -5.43
CA VAL A 146 26.81 7.76 -4.41
C VAL A 146 25.40 7.38 -3.98
N THR A 147 25.09 6.08 -3.99
CA THR A 147 23.81 5.55 -3.51
C THR A 147 23.64 5.83 -2.01
N ALA A 148 22.49 6.35 -1.59
CA ALA A 148 22.21 6.67 -0.19
C ALA A 148 22.34 5.44 0.73
N TYR A 149 21.95 4.27 0.24
CA TYR A 149 22.10 2.99 0.92
C TYR A 149 22.75 2.00 -0.04
N SER A 150 23.92 1.46 0.33
CA SER A 150 24.62 0.43 -0.44
C SER A 150 24.55 -0.90 0.32
N LEU A 151 23.44 -1.61 0.10
CA LEU A 151 23.22 -2.95 0.62
C LEU A 151 23.60 -3.98 -0.44
N ASP A 152 24.21 -5.06 0.01
CA ASP A 152 24.49 -6.25 -0.78
C ASP A 152 23.37 -7.26 -0.51
N GLU A 153 22.52 -7.47 -1.51
CA GLU A 153 21.35 -8.35 -1.41
C GLU A 153 21.73 -9.82 -1.18
N THR A 154 22.98 -10.20 -1.48
CA THR A 154 23.49 -11.55 -1.27
C THR A 154 23.97 -11.80 0.16
N ALA A 155 24.13 -10.74 0.96
CA ALA A 155 24.69 -10.84 2.29
C ALA A 155 23.67 -11.28 3.35
N THR A 156 24.13 -12.00 4.38
CA THR A 156 23.28 -12.49 5.47
C THR A 156 22.57 -11.36 6.23
N TYR A 157 23.18 -10.18 6.37
CA TYR A 157 22.51 -9.04 7.00
C TYR A 157 21.29 -8.59 6.19
N PHE A 158 21.32 -8.71 4.87
CA PHE A 158 20.20 -8.36 4.01
C PHE A 158 19.06 -9.35 4.22
N LEU A 159 19.35 -10.66 4.26
CA LEU A 159 18.35 -11.69 4.60
C LEU A 159 17.69 -11.45 5.96
N VAL A 160 18.46 -11.00 6.96
CA VAL A 160 17.92 -10.59 8.27
C VAL A 160 16.98 -9.39 8.13
N LEU A 161 17.34 -8.40 7.31
CA LEU A 161 16.48 -7.24 7.05
C LEU A 161 15.17 -7.63 6.35
N VAL A 162 15.23 -8.52 5.34
CA VAL A 162 14.04 -9.03 4.66
C VAL A 162 13.13 -9.78 5.63
N ALA A 163 13.68 -10.65 6.48
CA ALA A 163 12.89 -11.39 7.48
C ALA A 163 12.22 -10.47 8.52
N LEU A 164 12.84 -9.32 8.84
CA LEU A 164 12.24 -8.32 9.72
C LEU A 164 11.09 -7.55 9.04
N CYS A 165 11.21 -7.27 7.73
CA CYS A 165 10.22 -6.53 6.95
C CYS A 165 9.07 -7.40 6.41
N GLU A 166 9.27 -8.72 6.32
CA GLU A 166 8.34 -9.69 5.72
C GLU A 166 6.87 -9.50 6.14
N PRO A 167 6.52 -9.29 7.42
CA PRO A 167 5.11 -9.16 7.80
C PRO A 167 4.38 -8.00 7.13
N TRP A 168 5.05 -6.87 6.88
CA TRP A 168 4.46 -5.72 6.20
C TRP A 168 4.35 -5.95 4.69
N LEU A 169 5.35 -6.61 4.10
CA LEU A 169 5.37 -6.93 2.67
C LEU A 169 4.37 -8.02 2.28
N ARG A 170 3.74 -8.69 3.26
CA ARG A 170 2.72 -9.73 3.06
C ARG A 170 1.34 -9.32 3.58
N ASP A 171 1.09 -8.03 3.77
CA ASP A 171 -0.21 -7.50 4.24
C ASP A 171 -0.65 -7.97 5.65
N GLU A 172 0.26 -8.41 6.52
CA GLU A 172 -0.12 -8.97 7.83
C GLU A 172 -0.35 -7.89 8.91
N SER A 173 -0.28 -6.59 8.58
CA SER A 173 -0.41 -5.41 9.47
C SER A 173 -0.03 -5.70 10.94
N PRO A 174 1.22 -6.11 11.21
CA PRO A 174 1.62 -6.63 12.52
C PRO A 174 1.63 -5.54 13.60
N LEU A 175 1.34 -5.93 14.84
CA LEU A 175 1.42 -5.03 15.99
C LEU A 175 2.86 -4.72 16.44
N SER A 176 3.86 -5.48 15.98
CA SER A 176 5.27 -5.29 16.36
C SER A 176 6.24 -5.97 15.39
N VAL A 177 7.50 -5.52 15.38
CA VAL A 177 8.57 -6.12 14.56
C VAL A 177 9.00 -7.49 15.09
N PRO A 178 9.30 -8.48 14.20
CA PRO A 178 9.76 -9.81 14.60
C PRO A 178 11.01 -9.80 15.48
N THR A 179 10.94 -10.48 16.63
CA THR A 179 12.02 -10.65 17.62
C THR A 179 13.21 -11.42 17.05
N THR A 180 14.38 -11.20 17.65
CA THR A 180 15.61 -11.92 17.25
C THR A 180 15.41 -13.45 17.22
N PRO A 181 14.76 -14.10 18.20
CA PRO A 181 14.43 -15.53 18.10
C PRO A 181 13.49 -15.87 16.95
N GLN A 182 12.48 -15.03 16.68
CA GLN A 182 11.55 -15.23 15.55
C GLN A 182 12.28 -15.13 14.20
N VAL A 183 13.26 -14.23 14.06
CA VAL A 183 14.09 -14.14 12.84
C VAL A 183 14.97 -15.38 12.68
N VAL A 184 15.57 -15.89 13.76
CA VAL A 184 16.35 -17.14 13.71
C VAL A 184 15.46 -18.31 13.27
N GLU A 185 14.27 -18.43 13.85
CA GLU A 185 13.29 -19.44 13.46
C GLU A 185 12.97 -19.34 11.97
N ARG A 186 12.64 -18.12 11.52
CA ARG A 186 12.23 -17.84 10.15
C ARG A 186 13.30 -18.21 9.11
N LEU A 187 14.58 -18.06 9.46
CA LEU A 187 15.71 -18.29 8.57
C LEU A 187 16.34 -19.68 8.73
N ARG A 188 15.88 -20.52 9.65
CA ARG A 188 16.52 -21.81 9.95
C ARG A 188 16.59 -22.75 8.74
N THR A 189 15.55 -22.74 7.91
CA THR A 189 15.45 -23.59 6.72
C THR A 189 16.17 -23.01 5.50
N HIS A 190 16.77 -21.81 5.61
CA HIS A 190 17.53 -21.21 4.53
C HIS A 190 18.92 -21.89 4.41
N PRO A 191 19.34 -22.31 3.20
CA PRO A 191 20.61 -23.03 3.00
C PRO A 191 21.84 -22.31 3.56
N GLY A 192 21.86 -20.97 3.51
CA GLY A 192 22.95 -20.14 4.04
C GLY A 192 22.84 -19.75 5.51
N CYS A 193 21.72 -20.03 6.18
CA CYS A 193 21.43 -19.51 7.54
C CYS A 193 21.11 -20.58 8.59
N GLY A 194 21.25 -21.87 8.28
CA GLY A 194 20.91 -22.96 9.22
C GLY A 194 21.66 -22.94 10.56
N ARG A 195 22.76 -22.19 10.68
CA ARG A 195 23.55 -22.01 11.91
C ARG A 195 23.41 -20.62 12.54
N LEU A 196 22.48 -19.80 12.05
CA LEU A 196 22.34 -18.43 12.51
C LEU A 196 21.84 -18.40 13.96
N THR A 197 22.60 -17.75 14.83
CA THR A 197 22.27 -17.63 16.25
C THR A 197 21.55 -16.32 16.53
N ALA A 198 20.83 -16.24 17.65
CA ALA A 198 20.20 -14.99 18.07
C ALA A 198 21.24 -13.86 18.24
N ARG A 199 22.43 -14.20 18.77
CA ARG A 199 23.54 -13.24 18.87
C ARG A 199 23.93 -12.70 17.48
N ALA A 200 24.14 -13.59 16.51
CA ALA A 200 24.51 -13.21 15.15
C ALA A 200 23.44 -12.32 14.47
N VAL A 201 22.15 -12.67 14.59
CA VAL A 201 21.05 -11.83 14.07
C VAL A 201 21.14 -10.41 14.64
N SER A 202 21.32 -10.27 15.95
CA SER A 202 21.43 -8.94 16.52
C SER A 202 22.70 -8.18 16.15
N SER A 203 23.82 -8.87 15.91
CA SER A 203 25.00 -8.23 15.32
C SER A 203 24.74 -7.71 13.91
N HIS A 204 23.96 -8.45 13.10
CA HIS A 204 23.53 -7.97 11.78
C HIS A 204 22.59 -6.76 11.88
N ILE A 205 21.69 -6.72 12.86
CA ILE A 205 20.84 -5.54 13.12
C ILE A 205 21.69 -4.32 13.52
N ASP A 206 22.70 -4.52 14.37
CA ASP A 206 23.61 -3.43 14.76
C ASP A 206 24.45 -2.93 13.56
N TYR A 207 24.93 -3.84 12.71
CA TYR A 207 25.65 -3.51 11.47
C TYR A 207 24.76 -2.76 10.47
N LEU A 208 23.52 -3.21 10.28
CA LEU A 208 22.52 -2.53 9.45
C LEU A 208 22.30 -1.10 9.94
N ALA A 209 22.04 -0.93 11.23
CA ALA A 209 21.75 0.37 11.80
C ALA A 209 22.95 1.33 11.72
N GLY A 210 24.15 0.89 12.14
CA GLY A 210 25.31 1.76 12.25
C GLY A 210 26.01 2.02 10.91
N GLU A 211 26.29 0.95 10.17
CA GLU A 211 27.19 1.02 9.00
C GLU A 211 26.44 1.23 7.69
N LYS A 212 25.30 0.54 7.53
CA LYS A 212 24.59 0.50 6.24
C LYS A 212 23.52 1.56 6.10
N LEU A 213 22.75 1.78 7.16
CA LEU A 213 21.60 2.70 7.16
C LEU A 213 21.90 3.99 7.92
N ARG A 214 22.99 4.03 8.70
CA ARG A 214 23.46 5.18 9.48
C ARG A 214 22.36 5.82 10.32
N ILE A 215 21.56 4.97 10.97
CA ILE A 215 20.45 5.38 11.82
C ILE A 215 21.02 5.88 13.14
N GLU A 216 20.83 7.18 13.39
CA GLU A 216 21.07 7.75 14.71
C GLU A 216 20.08 7.15 15.71
N ALA A 217 20.59 6.45 16.72
CA ALA A 217 19.74 5.87 17.75
C ALA A 217 19.06 7.02 18.54
N PRO A 218 17.74 6.99 18.77
CA PRO A 218 17.10 7.95 19.66
C PRO A 218 17.65 7.77 21.08
N GLY A 219 18.56 8.65 21.48
CA GLY A 219 19.16 8.67 22.81
C GLY A 219 18.19 9.29 23.81
N ALA A 220 17.12 8.59 24.19
CA ALA A 220 16.36 8.99 25.37
C ALA A 220 17.17 8.62 26.64
N PRO A 221 17.55 9.58 27.49
CA PRO A 221 18.21 9.28 28.76
C PRO A 221 17.21 8.55 29.67
N GLY A 222 17.50 7.27 29.97
CA GLY A 222 16.67 6.43 30.86
C GLY A 222 16.17 5.11 30.26
N ALA A 223 16.23 4.92 28.94
CA ALA A 223 15.76 3.66 28.32
C ALA A 223 16.67 2.47 28.68
N GLY A 224 16.06 1.34 29.10
CA GLY A 224 16.78 0.10 29.36
C GLY A 224 17.44 -0.46 28.08
N ARG A 225 18.43 -1.34 28.23
CA ARG A 225 19.14 -1.94 27.08
C ARG A 225 18.20 -2.69 26.11
N GLY A 226 17.10 -3.26 26.63
CA GLY A 226 16.05 -3.92 25.86
C GLY A 226 15.26 -2.95 24.98
N ASP A 227 14.78 -1.84 25.55
CA ASP A 227 14.00 -0.82 24.84
C ASP A 227 14.80 -0.15 23.73
N ARG A 228 16.09 0.12 23.98
CA ARG A 228 17.00 0.65 22.96
C ARG A 228 17.18 -0.29 21.77
N ARG A 229 17.23 -1.60 22.04
CA ARG A 229 17.39 -2.62 21.00
C ARG A 229 16.12 -2.80 20.18
N ASN A 230 14.97 -2.73 20.86
CA ASN A 230 13.66 -2.73 20.21
C ASN A 230 13.51 -1.53 19.28
N GLY A 231 13.76 -0.32 19.80
CA GLY A 231 13.68 0.91 19.00
C GLY A 231 14.65 0.96 17.82
N LYS A 232 15.86 0.38 17.96
CA LYS A 232 16.81 0.28 16.84
C LYS A 232 16.27 -0.60 15.71
N ARG A 233 15.73 -1.78 16.05
CA ARG A 233 15.15 -2.69 15.07
C ARG A 233 13.93 -2.09 14.38
N ASP A 234 13.07 -1.41 15.15
CA ASP A 234 11.91 -0.71 14.61
C ASP A 234 12.33 0.44 13.67
N ALA A 235 13.39 1.18 14.00
CA ALA A 235 13.96 2.21 13.14
C ALA A 235 14.56 1.64 11.85
N VAL A 236 15.26 0.49 11.91
CA VAL A 236 15.81 -0.21 10.74
C VAL A 236 14.70 -0.63 9.79
N VAL A 237 13.65 -1.27 10.30
CA VAL A 237 12.50 -1.70 9.49
C VAL A 237 11.74 -0.50 8.93
N GLY A 238 11.47 0.51 9.77
CA GLY A 238 10.78 1.73 9.35
C GLY A 238 11.50 2.44 8.21
N LEU A 239 12.84 2.58 8.30
CA LEU A 239 13.64 3.18 7.22
C LEU A 239 13.61 2.32 5.96
N ALA A 240 13.78 1.00 6.10
CA ALA A 240 13.86 0.10 4.97
C ALA A 240 12.55 0.05 4.17
N LEU A 241 11.41 0.01 4.85
CA LEU A 241 10.08 0.08 4.24
C LEU A 241 9.80 1.46 3.66
N LYS A 242 10.08 2.53 4.40
CA LYS A 242 9.82 3.91 3.97
C LYS A 242 10.49 4.28 2.64
N PHE A 243 11.70 3.79 2.41
CA PHE A 243 12.48 4.09 1.20
C PHE A 243 12.54 2.95 0.19
N GLY A 244 11.74 1.88 0.36
CA GLY A 244 11.72 0.75 -0.57
C GLY A 244 13.07 0.04 -0.71
N VAL A 245 13.88 0.07 0.35
CA VAL A 245 15.18 -0.62 0.41
C VAL A 245 14.97 -2.13 0.44
N VAL A 246 13.88 -2.58 1.07
CA VAL A 246 13.36 -3.93 0.93
C VAL A 246 11.97 -3.87 0.30
N ARG A 247 11.75 -4.66 -0.74
CA ARG A 247 10.53 -4.73 -1.54
C ARG A 247 10.01 -6.16 -1.60
N GLU A 248 8.82 -6.34 -2.17
CA GLU A 248 8.15 -7.63 -2.24
C GLU A 248 8.96 -8.68 -3.02
N GLU A 249 9.69 -8.30 -4.07
CA GLU A 249 10.51 -9.25 -4.84
C GLU A 249 11.61 -9.91 -3.98
N HIS A 250 12.08 -9.22 -2.93
CA HIS A 250 13.08 -9.78 -2.03
C HIS A 250 12.52 -10.89 -1.13
N LEU A 251 11.20 -11.06 -1.04
CA LEU A 251 10.59 -12.18 -0.31
C LEU A 251 11.01 -13.54 -0.89
N ALA A 252 11.39 -13.59 -2.17
CA ALA A 252 11.94 -14.80 -2.80
C ALA A 252 13.28 -15.26 -2.19
N LEU A 253 13.98 -14.37 -1.49
CA LEU A 253 15.21 -14.70 -0.76
C LEU A 253 14.93 -15.45 0.55
N LEU A 254 13.69 -15.42 1.05
CA LEU A 254 13.31 -16.14 2.25
C LEU A 254 12.85 -17.57 1.92
N PRO A 255 13.08 -18.55 2.82
CA PRO A 255 12.51 -19.88 2.65
C PRO A 255 10.99 -19.82 2.47
N PRO A 256 10.38 -20.71 1.67
CA PRO A 256 8.93 -20.82 1.61
C PRO A 256 8.37 -21.05 3.01
N ARG A 257 7.24 -20.40 3.35
CA ARG A 257 6.55 -20.75 4.59
C ARG A 257 6.05 -22.19 4.42
N THR A 258 6.43 -23.08 5.34
CA THR A 258 5.75 -24.37 5.51
C THR A 258 4.29 -24.06 5.80
N GLY A 259 3.45 -24.20 4.77
CA GLY A 259 2.04 -23.90 4.87
C GLY A 259 1.40 -24.70 6.00
N SER A 260 0.56 -24.02 6.79
CA SER A 260 -0.62 -24.64 7.34
C SER A 260 -1.27 -25.48 6.23
N GLY A 261 -1.29 -26.79 6.42
CA GLY A 261 -1.78 -27.71 5.42
C GLY A 261 -3.23 -27.42 5.05
N ALA A 262 -3.55 -27.73 3.79
CA ALA A 262 -4.86 -28.20 3.35
C ALA A 262 -6.10 -27.54 3.99
N ARG A 263 -6.66 -26.52 3.31
CA ARG A 263 -8.12 -26.50 3.13
C ARG A 263 -8.44 -27.28 1.87
N GLY A 264 -8.50 -28.59 2.04
CA GLY A 264 -9.05 -29.50 1.05
C GLY A 264 -10.58 -29.46 1.07
N ARG A 265 -11.13 -29.47 -0.14
CA ARG A 265 -12.51 -29.78 -0.56
C ARG A 265 -13.59 -28.76 -0.21
#